data_AF-A0A9X1YK55-F1
#
_entry.id   AF-A0A9X1YK55-F1
#
_cell.length_a   1.000
_cell.length_b   1.000
_cell.length_c   1.000
_cell.angle_alpha   90.00
_cell.angle_beta   90.00
_cell.angle_gamma   90.00
#
_symmetry.space_group_name_H-M   'P 1'
#
loop_
_entity.id
_entity.type
_entity.pdbx_description
1 polymer ?
#
loop_
_entity_poly.entity_id
_entity_poly.type
_entity_poly.pdbx_seq_one_letter_code
_entity_poly.pdbx_strand_id
1 'polypeptide(L)'
;MTPPELLSDFGAVDGAVDLAPASRAGARRFLLWDLPLRVFHWSLVVAVTAAIVTGELGGAWMPWHGRAGLAIVGLLVFRIVWGVVGSATSRFAHFAPSPSSVIAYLRGRWRGVGHNPLGALSVFALLGLLSLQAATGLFGNDDIAFAGPLNHLVGDGAGSRATGWHRLLADGLFVLLALHLLAVAFHVVVKRHRLIRPMITGLQDVEPGTPLPRPARSLLGRFGLLAAVSLAAVAVLALAGAGEAPVATASAAAGAKPAASAPAW
;
A
#
# COMPACT_ATOMS: atom_id res chain seq x y z
N MET A 1 0.61 2.35 -77.37
CA MET A 1 2.00 2.83 -77.52
C MET A 1 2.13 4.11 -76.73
N THR A 2 2.73 4.03 -75.54
CA THR A 2 2.99 5.16 -74.62
C THR A 2 4.48 5.50 -74.65
N PRO A 3 4.89 6.78 -74.77
CA PRO A 3 6.26 7.25 -74.59
C PRO A 3 6.45 7.88 -73.17
N PRO A 4 7.65 8.30 -72.73
CA PRO A 4 8.39 7.67 -71.63
C PRO A 4 8.59 8.57 -70.38
N GLU A 5 9.20 7.98 -69.35
CA GLU A 5 9.74 8.63 -68.14
C GLU A 5 10.61 9.87 -68.43
N LEU A 6 10.54 10.86 -67.54
CA LEU A 6 11.75 11.48 -66.96
C LEU A 6 11.39 12.27 -65.67
N LEU A 7 11.62 11.64 -64.52
CA LEU A 7 11.68 12.31 -63.22
C LEU A 7 13.13 12.73 -62.96
N SER A 8 13.39 14.03 -62.97
CA SER A 8 14.51 14.68 -62.28
C SER A 8 14.34 14.44 -60.78
N ASP A 9 15.31 13.80 -60.13
CA ASP A 9 16.48 14.46 -59.54
C ASP A 9 16.05 15.49 -58.50
N PHE A 10 16.13 15.13 -57.21
CA PHE A 10 16.68 15.95 -56.12
C PHE A 10 16.75 15.10 -54.86
N GLY A 11 17.98 14.72 -54.50
CA GLY A 11 18.29 14.25 -53.16
C GLY A 11 18.05 15.36 -52.14
N ALA A 12 17.26 15.05 -51.12
CA ALA A 12 17.31 15.74 -49.84
C ALA A 12 17.87 14.75 -48.82
N VAL A 13 19.11 15.05 -48.44
CA VAL A 13 19.85 14.37 -47.37
C VAL A 13 19.35 14.95 -46.07
N ASP A 14 18.32 14.36 -45.47
CA ASP A 14 17.96 14.64 -44.07
C ASP A 14 18.35 13.45 -43.20
N GLY A 15 19.55 13.56 -42.64
CA GLY A 15 20.02 12.74 -41.54
C GLY A 15 19.20 13.01 -40.29
N ALA A 16 18.05 12.34 -40.16
CA ALA A 16 17.49 12.07 -38.86
C ALA A 16 18.23 10.85 -38.28
N VAL A 17 19.14 11.10 -37.35
CA VAL A 17 19.72 10.05 -36.51
C VAL A 17 18.57 9.40 -35.73
N ASP A 18 18.09 8.28 -36.25
CA ASP A 18 17.04 7.47 -35.62
C ASP A 18 17.60 6.81 -34.36
N LEU A 19 17.50 7.53 -33.24
CA LEU A 19 17.73 6.99 -31.90
C LEU A 19 16.47 6.31 -31.34
N ALA A 20 15.66 5.66 -32.17
CA ALA A 20 14.66 4.72 -31.68
C ALA A 20 15.37 3.41 -31.30
N PRO A 21 15.47 3.04 -30.00
CA PRO A 21 15.89 1.69 -29.65
C PRO A 21 14.89 0.73 -30.28
N ALA A 22 15.40 -0.17 -31.14
CA ALA A 22 14.67 -1.20 -31.87
C ALA A 22 13.43 -1.65 -31.09
N SER A 23 12.27 -1.12 -31.48
CA SER A 23 11.02 -1.56 -30.89
C SER A 23 10.90 -3.04 -31.24
N ARG A 24 10.74 -3.90 -30.24
CA ARG A 24 10.37 -5.30 -30.48
C ARG A 24 9.06 -5.27 -31.25
N ALA A 25 9.14 -5.43 -32.57
CA ALA A 25 8.02 -5.36 -33.47
C ALA A 25 6.92 -6.31 -32.95
N GLY A 26 5.82 -5.73 -32.44
CA GLY A 26 4.66 -6.48 -31.94
C GLY A 26 4.23 -6.20 -30.49
N ALA A 27 5.11 -5.74 -29.59
CA ALA A 27 4.72 -5.51 -28.19
C ALA A 27 3.93 -4.19 -28.03
N ARG A 28 2.73 -4.26 -27.42
CA ARG A 28 1.95 -3.05 -27.07
C ARG A 28 2.26 -2.63 -25.63
N ARG A 29 2.56 -1.34 -25.42
CA ARG A 29 2.68 -0.76 -24.08
C ARG A 29 1.29 -0.51 -23.49
N PHE A 30 1.02 -1.11 -22.34
CA PHE A 30 -0.24 -0.97 -21.60
C PHE A 30 0.01 -0.32 -20.23
N LEU A 31 -0.85 0.62 -19.84
CA LEU A 31 -0.83 1.19 -18.49
C LEU A 31 -1.43 0.18 -17.53
N LEU A 32 -0.56 -0.61 -16.91
CA LEU A 32 -0.95 -1.65 -15.96
C LEU A 32 -1.34 -1.07 -14.61
N TRP A 33 -0.54 -0.13 -14.09
CA TRP A 33 -0.76 0.45 -12.78
C TRP A 33 -0.98 1.95 -12.91
N ASP A 34 -2.09 2.45 -12.39
CA ASP A 34 -2.35 3.89 -12.36
C ASP A 34 -1.39 4.61 -11.40
N LEU A 35 -1.23 5.93 -11.60
CA LEU A 35 -0.32 6.73 -10.78
C LEU A 35 -0.71 6.71 -9.28
N PRO A 36 -1.99 6.87 -8.89
CA PRO A 36 -2.37 6.84 -7.47
C PRO A 36 -1.99 5.53 -6.76
N LEU A 37 -2.14 4.38 -7.41
CA LEU A 37 -1.75 3.08 -6.85
C LEU A 37 -0.23 2.99 -6.64
N ARG A 38 0.58 3.50 -7.57
CA ARG A 38 2.04 3.49 -7.46
C ARG A 38 2.51 4.40 -6.33
N VAL A 39 1.95 5.61 -6.24
CA VAL A 39 2.25 6.55 -5.15
C VAL A 39 1.88 5.91 -3.82
N PHE A 40 0.67 5.34 -3.70
CA PHE A 40 0.28 4.60 -2.49
C PHE A 40 1.28 3.50 -2.13
N HIS A 41 1.68 2.66 -3.09
CA HIS A 41 2.55 1.53 -2.81
C HIS A 41 3.91 1.98 -2.26
N TRP A 42 4.57 2.93 -2.92
CA TRP A 42 5.87 3.42 -2.46
C TRP A 42 5.77 4.22 -1.16
N SER A 43 4.72 5.02 -0.98
CA SER A 43 4.45 5.67 0.30
C SER A 43 4.23 4.66 1.42
N LEU A 44 3.54 3.55 1.16
CA LEU A 44 3.33 2.48 2.12
C LEU A 44 4.64 1.78 2.49
N VAL A 45 5.49 1.48 1.50
CA VAL A 45 6.81 0.89 1.74
C VAL A 45 7.65 1.80 2.66
N VAL A 46 7.67 3.11 2.38
CA VAL A 46 8.40 4.08 3.22
C VAL A 46 7.81 4.15 4.63
N ALA A 47 6.48 4.27 4.75
CA ALA A 47 5.80 4.40 6.04
C ALA A 47 5.96 3.14 6.90
N VAL A 48 5.83 1.94 6.32
CA VAL A 48 6.05 0.66 7.01
C VAL A 48 7.51 0.53 7.44
N THR A 49 8.46 0.88 6.58
CA THR A 49 9.89 0.85 6.94
C THR A 49 10.18 1.81 8.10
N ALA A 50 9.63 3.03 8.06
CA ALA A 50 9.77 3.99 9.15
C ALA A 50 9.14 3.47 10.44
N ALA A 51 7.95 2.88 10.40
CA ALA A 51 7.28 2.29 11.56
C ALA A 51 8.11 1.16 12.18
N ILE A 52 8.67 0.27 11.36
CA ILE A 52 9.53 -0.83 11.84
C ILE A 52 10.79 -0.25 12.52
N VAL A 53 11.55 0.58 11.81
CA VAL A 53 12.81 1.14 12.35
C VAL A 53 12.58 1.90 13.64
N THR A 54 11.56 2.76 13.69
CA THR A 54 11.27 3.57 14.88
C THR A 54 10.70 2.75 16.03
N GLY A 55 9.94 1.68 15.75
CA GLY A 55 9.44 0.75 16.75
C GLY A 55 10.54 -0.07 17.40
N GLU A 56 11.48 -0.59 16.59
CA GLU A 56 12.64 -1.35 17.09
C GLU A 56 13.63 -0.49 17.89
N LEU A 57 13.80 0.79 17.50
CA LEU A 57 14.64 1.72 18.25
C LEU A 57 14.03 2.13 19.59
N GLY A 58 12.69 2.17 19.68
CA GLY A 58 11.95 2.52 20.90
C GLY A 58 12.28 3.90 21.47
N GLY A 59 11.91 4.11 22.74
CA GLY A 59 12.22 5.33 23.50
C GLY A 59 11.78 6.62 22.78
N ALA A 60 12.73 7.54 22.54
CA ALA A 60 12.47 8.81 21.87
C ALA A 60 11.95 8.69 20.43
N TRP A 61 12.01 7.49 19.82
CA TRP A 61 11.50 7.22 18.48
C TRP A 61 10.04 6.76 18.46
N MET A 62 9.44 6.42 19.61
CA MET A 62 8.03 6.00 19.70
C MET A 62 7.02 7.02 19.16
N PRO A 63 7.19 8.35 19.35
CA PRO A 63 6.33 9.33 18.70
C PRO A 63 6.38 9.24 17.17
N TRP A 64 7.54 8.92 16.59
CA TRP A 64 7.69 8.72 15.14
C TRP A 64 7.06 7.41 14.67
N HIS A 65 7.13 6.35 15.48
CA HIS A 65 6.38 5.11 15.24
C HIS A 65 4.88 5.38 15.17
N GLY A 66 4.33 6.14 16.12
CA GLY A 66 2.93 6.58 16.10
C GLY A 66 2.54 7.36 14.85
N ARG A 67 3.36 8.34 14.45
CA ARG A 67 3.15 9.13 13.22
C ARG A 67 3.20 8.28 11.96
N ALA A 68 4.15 7.34 11.89
CA ALA A 68 4.22 6.37 10.79
C ALA A 68 2.99 5.47 10.76
N GLY A 69 2.52 5.01 11.92
CA GLY A 69 1.27 4.27 12.08
C GLY A 69 0.05 5.03 11.56
N LEU A 70 -0.08 6.32 11.90
CA LEU A 70 -1.15 7.18 11.37
C LEU A 70 -1.06 7.35 9.84
N ALA A 71 0.15 7.53 9.31
CA ALA A 71 0.35 7.58 7.86
C ALA A 71 -0.09 6.26 7.18
N ILE A 72 0.24 5.10 7.78
CA ILE A 72 -0.21 3.79 7.31
C ILE A 72 -1.75 3.70 7.35
N VAL A 73 -2.41 4.15 8.42
CA VAL A 73 -3.88 4.18 8.49
C VAL A 73 -4.47 4.99 7.33
N GLY A 74 -3.97 6.20 7.09
CA GLY A 74 -4.42 7.03 5.97
C GLY A 74 -4.23 6.35 4.62
N LEU A 75 -3.07 5.73 4.40
CA LEU A 75 -2.76 4.98 3.18
C LEU A 75 -3.69 3.77 3.02
N LEU A 76 -3.99 3.04 4.09
CA LEU A 76 -4.92 1.90 4.07
C LEU A 76 -6.34 2.35 3.73
N VAL A 77 -6.84 3.43 4.33
CA VAL A 77 -8.13 4.03 4.00
C VAL A 77 -8.18 4.41 2.53
N PHE A 78 -7.16 5.14 2.05
CA PHE A 78 -7.03 5.46 0.63
C PHE A 78 -7.10 4.20 -0.24
N ARG A 79 -6.36 3.15 0.11
CA ARG A 79 -6.28 1.92 -0.69
C ARG A 79 -7.58 1.15 -0.71
N ILE A 80 -8.32 1.12 0.39
CA ILE A 80 -9.63 0.46 0.47
C ILE A 80 -10.61 1.18 -0.46
N VAL A 81 -10.70 2.51 -0.36
CA VAL A 81 -11.56 3.32 -1.24
C VAL A 81 -11.15 3.18 -2.70
N TRP A 82 -9.87 3.41 -3.01
CA TRP A 82 -9.33 3.31 -4.37
C TRP A 82 -9.48 1.90 -4.95
N GLY A 83 -9.45 0.86 -4.11
CA GLY A 83 -9.72 -0.52 -4.50
C GLY A 83 -11.17 -0.83 -4.85
N VAL A 84 -12.09 0.09 -4.60
CA VAL A 84 -13.49 -0.03 -5.01
C VAL A 84 -13.76 0.87 -6.21
N VAL A 85 -13.33 2.14 -6.16
CA VAL A 85 -13.71 3.15 -7.17
C VAL A 85 -12.64 3.45 -8.23
N GLY A 86 -11.39 3.03 -8.00
CA GLY A 86 -10.22 3.36 -8.84
C GLY A 86 -10.23 2.71 -10.22
N SER A 87 -9.06 2.68 -10.88
CA SER A 87 -8.96 2.11 -12.23
C SER A 87 -9.22 0.59 -12.24
N ALA A 88 -9.53 0.03 -13.42
CA ALA A 88 -9.89 -1.39 -13.57
C ALA A 88 -8.85 -2.35 -12.96
N THR A 89 -7.56 -2.04 -13.10
CA THR A 89 -6.47 -2.88 -12.55
C THR A 89 -6.22 -2.66 -11.06
N SER A 90 -6.72 -1.57 -10.49
CA SER A 90 -6.63 -1.25 -9.06
C SER A 90 -7.77 -1.85 -8.22
N ARG A 91 -8.90 -2.18 -8.86
CA ARG A 91 -10.11 -2.67 -8.17
C ARG A 91 -9.98 -4.11 -7.68
N PHE A 92 -10.31 -4.36 -6.42
CA PHE A 92 -10.22 -5.70 -5.81
C PHE A 92 -11.02 -6.75 -6.58
N ALA A 93 -12.23 -6.41 -7.03
CA ALA A 93 -13.10 -7.30 -7.78
C ALA A 93 -12.50 -7.80 -9.12
N HIS A 94 -11.55 -7.05 -9.71
CA HIS A 94 -10.94 -7.42 -10.99
C HIS A 94 -9.79 -8.41 -10.86
N PHE A 95 -9.13 -8.47 -9.70
CA PHE A 95 -7.96 -9.34 -9.49
C PHE A 95 -8.13 -10.33 -8.33
N ALA A 96 -9.28 -10.33 -7.65
CA ALA A 96 -9.62 -11.33 -6.65
C ALA A 96 -9.56 -12.73 -7.27
N PRO A 97 -8.67 -13.61 -6.78
CA PRO A 97 -8.48 -14.91 -7.40
C PRO A 97 -9.62 -15.86 -7.01
N SER A 98 -10.17 -16.58 -7.99
CA SER A 98 -11.06 -17.71 -7.72
C SER A 98 -10.25 -18.96 -7.33
N PRO A 99 -10.82 -19.92 -6.58
CA PRO A 99 -10.14 -21.18 -6.27
C PRO A 99 -9.63 -21.91 -7.53
N SER A 100 -10.42 -21.91 -8.60
CA SER A 100 -10.02 -22.50 -9.88
C SER A 100 -8.82 -21.80 -10.52
N SER A 101 -8.72 -20.47 -10.40
CA SER A 101 -7.58 -19.70 -10.90
C SER A 101 -6.29 -20.02 -10.15
N VAL A 102 -6.37 -20.22 -8.82
CA VAL A 102 -5.23 -20.62 -7.99
C VAL A 102 -4.74 -22.00 -8.41
N ILE A 103 -5.64 -22.98 -8.55
CA ILE A 103 -5.29 -24.33 -9.01
C ILE A 103 -4.69 -24.28 -10.43
N ALA A 104 -5.25 -23.49 -11.33
CA ALA A 104 -4.71 -23.32 -12.68
C ALA A 104 -3.29 -22.71 -12.65
N TYR A 105 -3.03 -21.75 -11.77
CA TYR A 105 -1.72 -21.15 -11.58
C TYR A 105 -0.70 -22.16 -11.05
N LEU A 106 -1.05 -22.92 -10.01
CA LEU A 106 -0.18 -23.96 -9.45
C LEU A 106 0.14 -25.06 -10.45
N ARG A 107 -0.77 -25.33 -11.40
CA ARG A 107 -0.55 -26.26 -12.53
C ARG A 107 0.17 -25.64 -13.73
N GLY A 108 0.61 -24.37 -13.65
CA GLY A 108 1.31 -23.67 -14.74
C GLY A 108 0.43 -23.29 -15.93
N ARG A 109 -0.90 -23.30 -15.77
CA ARG A 109 -1.88 -23.03 -16.86
C ARG A 109 -2.45 -21.63 -16.85
N TRP A 110 -2.10 -20.80 -15.86
CA TRP A 110 -2.62 -19.44 -15.74
C TRP A 110 -1.97 -18.51 -16.78
N ARG A 111 -2.80 -17.77 -17.51
CA ARG A 111 -2.40 -16.77 -18.50
C ARG A 111 -3.23 -15.51 -18.26
N GLY A 112 -2.66 -14.54 -17.57
CA GLY A 112 -3.31 -13.27 -17.27
C GLY A 112 -2.31 -12.12 -17.12
N VAL A 113 -2.83 -10.90 -17.12
CA VAL A 113 -2.06 -9.66 -16.98
C VAL A 113 -2.30 -9.05 -15.61
N GLY A 114 -1.27 -8.47 -14.99
CA GLY A 114 -1.36 -7.90 -13.64
C GLY A 114 -1.02 -8.93 -12.56
N HIS A 115 -1.83 -9.00 -11.51
CA HIS A 115 -1.60 -9.95 -10.41
C HIS A 115 -1.89 -11.38 -10.88
N ASN A 116 -0.89 -12.26 -10.74
CA ASN A 116 -1.17 -13.68 -10.75
C ASN A 116 -1.94 -14.09 -9.47
N PRO A 117 -2.62 -15.25 -9.43
CA PRO A 117 -3.48 -15.62 -8.32
C PRO A 117 -2.76 -15.64 -6.95
N LEU A 118 -1.52 -16.11 -6.88
CA LEU A 118 -0.75 -16.06 -5.62
C LEU A 118 -0.33 -14.64 -5.26
N GLY A 119 0.03 -13.81 -6.25
CA GLY A 119 0.31 -12.39 -6.06
C GLY A 119 -0.92 -11.64 -5.54
N ALA A 120 -2.11 -11.97 -6.05
CA ALA A 120 -3.36 -11.39 -5.57
C ALA A 120 -3.65 -11.80 -4.11
N LEU A 121 -3.48 -13.08 -3.76
CA LEU A 121 -3.60 -13.53 -2.36
C LEU A 121 -2.61 -12.80 -1.44
N SER A 122 -1.38 -12.58 -1.88
CA SER A 122 -0.38 -11.81 -1.12
C SER A 122 -0.85 -10.37 -0.85
N VAL A 123 -1.49 -9.71 -1.81
CA VAL A 123 -2.05 -8.36 -1.60
C VAL A 123 -3.13 -8.38 -0.51
N PHE A 124 -4.07 -9.34 -0.55
CA PHE A 124 -5.12 -9.44 0.47
C PHE A 124 -4.55 -9.77 1.85
N ALA A 125 -3.59 -10.69 1.92
CA ALA A 125 -2.94 -11.07 3.18
C ALA A 125 -2.18 -9.88 3.80
N LEU A 126 -1.37 -9.17 3.01
CA LEU A 126 -0.63 -7.99 3.49
C LEU A 126 -1.55 -6.85 3.90
N LEU A 127 -2.58 -6.52 3.10
CA LEU A 127 -3.53 -5.46 3.47
C LEU A 127 -4.35 -5.83 4.70
N GLY A 128 -4.81 -7.08 4.81
CA GLY A 128 -5.56 -7.56 5.97
C GLY A 128 -4.73 -7.52 7.23
N LEU A 129 -3.53 -8.10 7.21
CA LEU A 129 -2.67 -8.15 8.38
C LEU A 129 -2.17 -6.77 8.78
N LEU A 130 -1.80 -5.91 7.81
CA LEU A 130 -1.41 -4.52 8.09
C LEU A 130 -2.57 -3.69 8.65
N SER A 131 -3.82 -3.97 8.24
CA SER A 131 -5.00 -3.33 8.83
C SER A 131 -5.21 -3.75 10.28
N LEU A 132 -5.02 -5.03 10.60
CA LEU A 132 -5.06 -5.51 12.00
C LEU A 132 -3.91 -4.93 12.83
N GLN A 133 -2.71 -4.85 12.27
CA GLN A 133 -1.55 -4.18 12.89
C GLN A 133 -1.87 -2.73 13.24
N ALA A 134 -2.40 -1.97 12.27
CA ALA A 134 -2.75 -0.58 12.46
C ALA A 134 -3.88 -0.42 13.49
N ALA A 135 -4.93 -1.25 13.41
CA ALA A 135 -6.04 -1.22 14.36
C ALA A 135 -5.57 -1.48 15.80
N THR A 136 -4.79 -2.52 16.03
CA THR A 136 -4.24 -2.82 17.36
C THR A 136 -3.31 -1.72 17.87
N GLY A 137 -2.54 -1.07 16.99
CA GLY A 137 -1.70 0.07 17.35
C GLY A 137 -2.51 1.31 17.76
N LEU A 138 -3.68 1.55 17.16
CA LEU A 138 -4.54 2.68 17.55
C LEU A 138 -5.11 2.55 18.96
N PHE A 139 -5.31 1.33 19.44
CA PHE A 139 -5.81 1.05 20.80
C PHE A 139 -4.72 0.66 21.79
N GLY A 140 -3.48 0.44 21.33
CA GLY A 140 -2.37 -0.01 22.16
C GLY A 140 -1.98 1.02 23.23
N ASN A 141 -1.51 0.52 24.37
CA ASN A 141 -0.87 1.31 25.42
C ASN A 141 0.24 0.46 26.06
N ASP A 142 1.41 1.06 26.27
CA ASP A 142 2.54 0.42 26.94
C ASP A 142 2.87 1.04 28.32
N ASP A 143 1.98 1.90 28.83
CA ASP A 143 2.01 2.59 30.13
C ASP A 143 3.22 3.51 30.35
N ILE A 144 4.14 3.64 29.38
CA ILE A 144 5.44 4.27 29.57
C ILE A 144 5.78 5.25 28.45
N ALA A 145 5.76 4.80 27.19
CA ALA A 145 6.34 5.51 26.06
C ALA A 145 5.34 5.80 24.94
N PHE A 146 4.21 5.09 24.91
CA PHE A 146 3.25 5.18 23.82
C PHE A 146 1.82 4.83 24.25
N ALA A 147 0.91 5.74 23.89
CA ALA A 147 -0.52 5.48 23.90
C ALA A 147 -1.09 5.76 22.51
N GLY A 148 -1.84 4.79 21.99
CA GLY A 148 -2.54 4.90 20.72
C GLY A 148 -3.66 5.95 20.80
N PRO A 149 -3.98 6.65 19.70
CA PRO A 149 -4.96 7.74 19.75
C PRO A 149 -6.37 7.36 20.17
N LEU A 150 -6.75 6.09 20.01
CA LEU A 150 -8.06 5.55 20.40
C LEU A 150 -8.01 4.79 21.73
N ASN A 151 -6.86 4.76 22.41
CA ASN A 151 -6.72 4.02 23.67
C ASN A 151 -7.67 4.55 24.75
N HIS A 152 -7.97 5.85 24.78
CA HIS A 152 -8.93 6.46 25.71
C HIS A 152 -10.37 5.90 25.60
N LEU A 153 -10.71 5.20 24.51
CA LEU A 153 -12.02 4.56 24.32
C LEU A 153 -12.09 3.16 24.94
N VAL A 154 -10.98 2.63 25.44
CA VAL A 154 -10.88 1.28 26.01
C VAL A 154 -10.22 1.33 27.39
N GLY A 155 -10.52 0.36 28.25
CA GLY A 155 -9.84 0.25 29.55
C GLY A 155 -8.41 -0.27 29.42
N ASP A 156 -7.57 -0.02 30.43
CA ASP A 156 -6.13 -0.36 30.45
C ASP A 156 -5.85 -1.82 30.07
N GLY A 157 -6.64 -2.76 30.60
CA GLY A 157 -6.50 -4.18 30.30
C GLY A 157 -6.79 -4.54 28.83
N ALA A 158 -7.65 -3.79 28.14
CA ALA A 158 -7.86 -3.94 26.70
C ALA A 158 -6.73 -3.27 25.89
N GLY A 159 -6.24 -2.12 26.32
CA GLY A 159 -5.09 -1.44 25.70
C GLY A 159 -3.81 -2.26 25.74
N SER A 160 -3.49 -2.83 26.91
CA SER A 160 -2.34 -3.74 27.07
C SER A 160 -2.45 -5.00 26.18
N ARG A 161 -3.66 -5.59 26.10
CA ARG A 161 -3.92 -6.71 25.17
C ARG A 161 -3.73 -6.29 23.71
N ALA A 162 -4.17 -5.10 23.33
CA ALA A 162 -3.97 -4.57 21.97
C ALA A 162 -2.47 -4.44 21.65
N THR A 163 -1.64 -3.97 22.60
CA THR A 163 -0.18 -3.96 22.47
C THR A 163 0.41 -5.36 22.29
N GLY A 164 -0.08 -6.35 23.05
CA GLY A 164 0.32 -7.75 22.89
C GLY A 164 0.00 -8.30 21.49
N TRP A 165 -1.22 -8.07 21.01
CA TRP A 165 -1.60 -8.43 19.63
C TRP A 165 -0.79 -7.67 18.59
N HIS A 166 -0.49 -6.39 18.81
CA HIS A 166 0.32 -5.59 17.90
C HIS A 166 1.73 -6.20 17.71
N ARG A 167 2.34 -6.72 18.76
CA ARG A 167 3.63 -7.42 18.67
C ARG A 167 3.51 -8.75 17.92
N LEU A 168 2.53 -9.58 18.25
CA LEU A 168 2.30 -10.86 17.58
C LEU A 168 1.99 -10.70 16.09
N LEU A 169 1.16 -9.71 15.74
CA LEU A 169 0.82 -9.41 14.36
C LEU A 169 2.02 -8.86 13.59
N ALA A 170 2.94 -8.14 14.26
CA ALA A 170 4.19 -7.67 13.66
C ALA A 170 5.08 -8.85 13.21
N ASP A 171 5.22 -9.88 14.04
CA ASP A 171 5.97 -11.10 13.68
C ASP A 171 5.40 -11.75 12.42
N GLY A 172 4.07 -11.90 12.36
CA GLY A 172 3.38 -12.39 11.17
C GLY A 172 3.61 -11.49 9.95
N LEU A 173 3.63 -10.17 10.14
CA LEU A 173 3.86 -9.20 9.08
C LEU A 173 5.29 -9.28 8.55
N PHE A 174 6.30 -9.47 9.40
CA PHE A 174 7.67 -9.70 8.97
C PHE A 174 7.79 -10.95 8.10
N VAL A 175 7.14 -12.05 8.48
CA VAL A 175 7.11 -13.27 7.67
C VAL A 175 6.47 -13.00 6.30
N LEU A 176 5.33 -12.33 6.25
CA LEU A 176 4.66 -12.02 4.98
C LEU A 176 5.45 -11.04 4.11
N LEU A 177 6.08 -10.03 4.69
CA LEU A 177 6.95 -9.10 3.97
C LEU A 177 8.17 -9.82 3.40
N ALA A 178 8.82 -10.67 4.18
CA ALA A 178 9.94 -11.49 3.72
C ALA A 178 9.51 -12.39 2.56
N LEU A 179 8.40 -13.11 2.70
CA LEU A 179 7.84 -13.95 1.64
C LEU A 179 7.52 -13.15 0.37
N HIS A 180 6.92 -11.97 0.53
CA HIS A 180 6.59 -11.08 -0.58
C HIS A 180 7.85 -10.64 -1.33
N LEU A 181 8.87 -10.15 -0.62
CA LEU A 181 10.14 -9.71 -1.22
C LEU A 181 10.88 -10.87 -1.89
N LEU A 182 10.88 -12.06 -1.28
CA LEU A 182 11.44 -13.27 -1.87
C LEU A 182 10.71 -13.67 -3.16
N ALA A 183 9.37 -13.58 -3.20
CA ALA A 183 8.60 -13.84 -4.41
C ALA A 183 8.92 -12.82 -5.52
N VAL A 184 9.07 -11.54 -5.18
CA VAL A 184 9.51 -10.50 -6.13
C VAL A 184 10.91 -10.81 -6.65
N ALA A 185 11.86 -11.13 -5.77
CA ALA A 185 13.22 -11.49 -6.15
C ALA A 185 13.25 -12.73 -7.06
N PHE A 186 12.49 -13.77 -6.73
CA PHE A 186 12.35 -14.96 -7.56
C PHE A 186 11.83 -14.63 -8.96
N HIS A 187 10.77 -13.80 -9.06
CA HIS A 187 10.23 -13.42 -10.35
C HIS A 187 11.18 -12.54 -11.17
N VAL A 188 11.93 -11.65 -10.51
CA VAL A 188 12.91 -10.77 -11.18
C VAL A 188 14.15 -11.54 -11.62
N VAL A 189 14.69 -12.40 -10.77
CA VAL A 189 15.97 -13.09 -11.01
C VAL A 189 15.77 -14.39 -11.79
N VAL A 190 14.85 -15.25 -11.36
CA VAL A 190 14.63 -16.59 -11.94
C VAL A 190 13.70 -16.52 -13.13
N LYS A 191 12.53 -15.90 -12.98
CA LYS A 191 11.57 -15.77 -14.09
C LYS A 191 11.90 -14.62 -15.05
N ARG A 192 12.89 -13.78 -14.73
CA ARG A 192 13.30 -12.61 -15.54
C ARG A 192 12.13 -11.67 -15.87
N HIS A 193 11.10 -11.65 -15.03
CA HIS A 193 9.95 -10.77 -15.17
C HIS A 193 10.30 -9.38 -14.66
N ARG A 194 9.97 -8.35 -15.44
CA ARG A 194 10.15 -6.96 -15.04
C ARG A 194 9.00 -6.53 -14.13
N LEU A 195 9.01 -6.91 -12.86
CA LEU A 195 7.93 -6.55 -11.91
C LEU A 195 8.09 -5.13 -11.32
N ILE A 196 9.34 -4.69 -11.10
CA ILE A 196 9.64 -3.39 -10.48
C ILE A 196 9.38 -2.24 -11.47
N ARG A 197 9.74 -2.42 -12.75
CA ARG A 197 9.61 -1.36 -13.76
C ARG A 197 8.16 -0.85 -13.90
N PRO A 198 7.13 -1.72 -14.02
CA PRO A 198 5.74 -1.29 -13.99
C PRO A 198 5.34 -0.56 -12.70
N MET A 199 5.93 -0.88 -11.54
CA MET A 199 5.66 -0.13 -10.29
C MET A 199 6.24 1.29 -10.30
N ILE A 200 7.18 1.60 -11.18
CA ILE A 200 7.74 2.95 -11.34
C ILE A 200 7.03 3.67 -12.49
N THR A 201 7.03 3.07 -13.69
CA THR A 201 6.53 3.72 -14.91
C THR A 201 5.01 3.56 -15.10
N GLY A 202 4.40 2.56 -14.46
CA GLY A 202 3.03 2.14 -14.71
C GLY A 202 2.85 1.27 -15.95
N LEU A 203 3.87 1.15 -16.80
CA LEU A 203 3.76 0.55 -18.11
C LEU A 203 4.29 -0.88 -18.12
N GLN A 204 3.55 -1.77 -18.77
CA GLN A 204 3.99 -3.14 -19.07
C GLN A 204 3.93 -3.37 -20.59
N ASP A 205 4.95 -4.07 -21.10
CA ASP A 205 4.95 -4.58 -22.48
C ASP A 205 4.12 -5.85 -22.52
N VAL A 206 3.09 -5.88 -23.38
CA VAL A 206 2.16 -7.00 -23.51
C VAL A 206 2.17 -7.53 -24.95
N GLU A 207 2.10 -8.86 -25.09
CA GLU A 207 2.04 -9.52 -26.39
C GLU A 207 0.79 -9.13 -27.19
N PRO A 208 0.92 -8.97 -28.51
CA PRO A 208 -0.22 -8.66 -29.37
C PRO A 208 -1.28 -9.76 -29.27
N GLY A 209 -2.55 -9.37 -29.13
CA GLY A 209 -3.67 -10.31 -28.95
C GLY A 209 -4.03 -10.64 -27.49
N THR A 210 -3.22 -10.23 -26.51
CA THR A 210 -3.59 -10.41 -25.09
C THR A 210 -4.82 -9.54 -24.75
N PRO A 211 -5.89 -10.10 -24.16
CA PRO A 211 -7.03 -9.32 -23.69
C PRO A 211 -6.59 -8.32 -22.61
N LEU A 212 -6.83 -7.03 -22.86
CA LEU A 212 -6.48 -5.96 -21.93
C LEU A 212 -7.75 -5.42 -21.25
N PRO A 213 -7.71 -5.12 -19.94
CA PRO A 213 -8.78 -4.37 -19.29
C PRO A 213 -9.01 -3.04 -20.02
N ARG A 214 -10.27 -2.71 -20.33
CA ARG A 214 -10.58 -1.44 -20.99
C ARG A 214 -10.14 -0.27 -20.10
N PRO A 215 -9.38 0.71 -20.61
CA PRO A 215 -9.03 1.89 -19.84
C PRO A 215 -10.29 2.72 -19.62
N ALA A 216 -10.91 2.56 -18.46
CA ALA A 216 -12.03 3.41 -18.04
C ALA A 216 -11.47 4.81 -17.69
N ARG A 217 -11.32 5.68 -18.70
CA ARG A 217 -11.20 7.13 -18.49
C ARG A 217 -12.56 7.67 -18.08
N SER A 218 -13.02 7.35 -16.87
CA SER A 218 -14.29 7.88 -16.35
C SER A 218 -14.04 9.07 -15.43
N LEU A 219 -14.90 10.08 -15.51
CA LEU A 219 -14.96 11.19 -14.53
C LEU A 219 -15.06 10.67 -13.09
N LEU A 220 -15.68 9.49 -12.92
CA LEU A 220 -15.76 8.74 -11.67
C LEU A 220 -14.38 8.45 -11.06
N GLY A 221 -13.32 8.28 -11.87
CA GLY A 221 -11.96 8.08 -11.39
C GLY A 221 -11.34 9.33 -10.76
N ARG A 222 -11.70 10.55 -11.22
CA ARG A 222 -11.20 11.81 -10.64
C ARG A 222 -11.92 12.15 -9.35
N PHE A 223 -13.25 12.05 -9.33
CA PHE A 223 -14.03 12.22 -8.10
C PHE A 223 -13.72 11.13 -7.07
N GLY A 224 -13.50 9.89 -7.51
CA GLY A 224 -13.06 8.81 -6.64
C GLY A 224 -11.69 9.05 -6.02
N LEU A 225 -10.76 9.70 -6.75
CA LEU A 225 -9.44 10.05 -6.21
C LEU A 225 -9.56 11.12 -5.14
N LEU A 226 -10.32 12.18 -5.41
CA LEU A 226 -10.59 13.23 -4.42
C LEU A 226 -11.26 12.67 -3.17
N ALA A 227 -12.29 11.83 -3.33
CA ALA A 227 -12.95 11.18 -2.21
C ALA A 227 -11.98 10.29 -1.38
N ALA A 228 -11.13 9.50 -2.04
CA ALA A 228 -10.16 8.64 -1.37
C ALA A 228 -9.12 9.46 -0.58
N VAL A 229 -8.59 10.53 -1.18
CA VAL A 229 -7.60 11.41 -0.53
C VAL A 229 -8.24 12.17 0.62
N SER A 230 -9.43 12.74 0.42
CA SER A 230 -10.16 13.46 1.46
C SER A 230 -10.50 12.55 2.64
N LEU A 231 -10.98 11.33 2.40
CA LEU A 231 -11.31 10.40 3.48
C LEU A 231 -10.06 9.95 4.24
N ALA A 232 -8.96 9.68 3.53
CA ALA A 232 -7.67 9.38 4.15
C ALA A 232 -7.18 10.54 5.02
N ALA A 233 -7.25 11.77 4.52
CA ALA A 233 -6.84 12.97 5.26
C ALA A 233 -7.72 13.19 6.50
N VAL A 234 -9.04 13.07 6.37
CA VAL A 234 -9.99 13.19 7.49
C VAL A 234 -9.71 12.12 8.55
N ALA A 235 -9.47 10.87 8.15
CA ALA A 235 -9.13 9.79 9.08
C ALA A 235 -7.84 10.12 9.86
N VAL A 236 -6.79 10.56 9.17
CA VAL A 236 -5.51 10.93 9.81
C VAL A 236 -5.68 12.11 10.76
N LEU A 237 -6.36 13.18 10.32
CA LEU A 237 -6.57 14.38 11.14
C LEU A 237 -7.44 14.10 12.36
N ALA A 238 -8.50 13.32 12.21
CA ALA A 238 -9.36 12.92 13.32
C ALA A 238 -8.60 12.08 14.35
N LEU A 239 -7.77 11.13 13.90
CA LEU A 239 -6.97 10.29 14.79
C LEU A 239 -5.81 11.07 15.41
N ALA A 240 -5.17 12.00 14.70
CA ALA A 240 -4.15 12.86 15.26
C ALA A 240 -4.74 13.75 16.37
N GLY A 241 -5.90 14.38 16.13
CA GLY A 241 -6.59 15.20 17.12
C GLY A 241 -7.11 14.40 18.33
N ALA A 242 -7.51 13.14 18.13
CA ALA A 242 -7.89 12.24 19.22
C ALA A 242 -6.70 11.90 20.15
N GLY A 243 -5.47 11.89 19.63
CA GLY A 243 -4.25 11.67 20.41
C GLY A 243 -3.77 12.91 21.18
N GLU A 244 -4.25 14.11 20.83
CA GLU A 244 -3.95 15.36 21.52
C GLU A 244 -4.97 15.71 22.63
N ALA A 245 -6.03 14.90 22.80
CA ALA A 245 -6.94 15.07 23.92
C ALA A 245 -6.11 15.08 25.22
N PRO A 246 -6.21 16.16 26.04
CA PRO A 246 -5.35 16.30 27.19
C PRO A 246 -5.51 15.06 28.04
N VAL A 247 -4.40 14.39 28.32
CA VAL A 247 -4.30 13.42 29.40
C VAL A 247 -4.68 14.21 30.65
N ALA A 248 -5.97 14.23 30.95
CA ALA A 248 -6.53 14.95 32.07
C ALA A 248 -6.02 14.24 33.31
N THR A 249 -4.83 14.65 33.78
CA THR A 249 -4.39 14.67 35.17
C THR A 249 -4.96 13.55 36.06
N ALA A 250 -4.98 12.29 35.60
CA ALA A 250 -5.42 11.17 36.41
C ALA A 250 -4.37 10.84 37.50
N SER A 251 -3.16 11.37 37.36
CA SER A 251 -2.11 11.29 38.38
C SER A 251 -2.28 12.28 39.54
N ALA A 252 -3.16 13.29 39.44
CA ALA A 252 -3.34 14.27 40.53
C ALA A 252 -4.41 13.84 41.56
N ALA A 253 -5.29 12.90 41.21
CA ALA A 253 -6.38 12.46 42.09
C ALA A 253 -6.05 11.21 42.94
N ALA A 254 -4.98 10.48 42.63
CA ALA A 254 -4.59 9.26 43.37
C ALA A 254 -3.63 9.51 44.55
N GLY A 255 -3.17 10.76 44.76
CA GLY A 255 -2.19 11.10 45.79
C GLY A 255 -2.76 11.59 47.13
N ALA A 256 -4.06 11.89 47.21
CA ALA A 256 -4.67 12.40 48.44
C ALA A 256 -5.27 11.24 49.26
N LYS A 257 -4.41 10.49 49.96
CA LYS A 257 -4.85 9.74 51.14
C LYS A 257 -5.34 10.78 52.15
N PRO A 258 -6.58 10.73 52.67
CA PRO A 258 -6.95 11.57 53.80
C PRO A 258 -6.05 11.20 54.97
N ALA A 259 -5.38 12.19 55.56
CA ALA A 259 -4.67 12.00 56.81
C ALA A 259 -5.64 11.42 57.83
N ALA A 260 -5.36 10.20 58.30
CA ALA A 260 -6.09 9.62 59.42
C ALA A 260 -5.84 10.50 60.64
N SER A 261 -6.88 11.21 61.09
CA SER A 261 -6.91 11.84 62.40
C SER A 261 -6.82 10.74 63.46
N ALA A 262 -5.71 10.68 64.19
CA ALA A 262 -5.63 9.90 65.41
C ALA A 262 -6.61 10.49 66.45
N PRO A 263 -7.47 9.69 67.11
CA PRO A 263 -8.20 10.19 68.27
C PRO A 263 -7.24 10.33 69.44
N ALA A 264 -7.31 11.49 70.09
CA ALA A 264 -6.64 11.78 71.35
C ALA A 264 -7.53 11.30 72.51
N TRP A 265 -7.47 10.01 72.83
CA TRP A 265 -7.74 9.41 74.14
C TRP A 265 -7.48 7.90 74.09
#